data_AF-A0A182QUJ1-F1
#
_entry.id   AF-A0A182QUJ1-F1
#
_cell.length_a   1.000
_cell.length_b   1.000
_cell.length_c   1.000
_cell.angle_alpha   90.00
_cell.angle_beta   90.00
_cell.angle_gamma   90.00
#
_symmetry.space_group_name_H-M   'P 1'
#
loop_
_entity.id
_entity.type
_entity.pdbx_description
1 polymer ?
#
loop_
_entity_poly.entity_id
_entity_poly.type
_entity_poly.pdbx_seq_one_letter_code
_entity_poly.pdbx_strand_id
1 'polypeptide(L)'
;MPVKKQEAHRALELLEDYHSRLSTPQDRALRSAIERVIRIFKSRLFQALLDIQEFYELTLLDESKTVQQKTAETLLIASKWEQDNAIKANEANRIKQQEQEQQQQLQHQQAPPQLLLQQDVDRQPIMELPSPRLTTTKVSR
;
A
#
# COMPACT_ATOMS: atom_id res chain seq x y z
N MET A 1 -2.33 5.44 26.42
CA MET A 1 -2.45 6.91 26.48
C MET A 1 -3.82 7.29 25.93
N PRO A 2 -4.79 7.74 26.75
CA PRO A 2 -6.11 8.14 26.25
C PRO A 2 -6.03 9.55 25.67
N VAL A 3 -6.19 9.66 24.35
CA VAL A 3 -6.31 10.94 23.64
C VAL A 3 -7.56 11.64 24.20
N LYS A 4 -7.39 12.79 24.87
CA LYS A 4 -8.49 13.45 25.58
C LYS A 4 -9.47 13.96 24.51
N LYS A 5 -10.78 13.69 24.65
CA LYS A 5 -11.85 14.07 23.68
C LYS A 5 -11.75 15.50 23.11
N GLN A 6 -11.12 16.42 23.83
CA GLN A 6 -10.85 17.80 23.41
C GLN A 6 -9.87 17.89 22.21
N GLU A 7 -8.93 16.97 22.08
CA GLU A 7 -7.92 17.00 21.00
C GLU A 7 -8.50 16.57 19.65
N ALA A 8 -9.43 15.62 19.65
CA ALA A 8 -10.06 15.13 18.41
C ALA A 8 -10.97 16.18 17.76
N HIS A 9 -11.78 16.90 18.57
CA HIS A 9 -12.61 18.00 18.08
C HIS A 9 -11.76 19.16 17.58
N ARG A 10 -10.71 19.51 18.34
CA ARG A 10 -9.74 20.55 17.96
C ARG A 10 -9.03 20.23 16.65
N ALA A 11 -8.72 18.96 16.39
CA ALA A 11 -8.08 18.57 15.13
C ALA A 11 -8.98 18.82 13.90
N LEU A 12 -10.29 18.57 14.01
CA LEU A 12 -11.23 18.85 12.92
C LEU A 12 -11.46 20.35 12.74
N GLU A 13 -11.56 21.09 13.85
CA GLU A 13 -11.69 22.56 13.85
C GLU A 13 -10.50 23.23 13.15
N LEU A 14 -9.27 22.82 13.46
CA LEU A 14 -8.07 23.36 12.80
C LEU A 14 -8.07 23.12 11.29
N LEU A 15 -8.58 21.96 10.84
CA LEU A 15 -8.66 21.62 9.42
C LEU A 15 -9.74 22.47 8.71
N GLU A 16 -10.87 22.69 9.36
CA GLU A 16 -11.94 23.57 8.86
C GLU A 16 -11.49 25.04 8.82
N ASP A 17 -10.76 25.49 9.83
CA ASP A 17 -10.15 26.82 9.89
C ASP A 17 -9.16 27.03 8.74
N TYR A 18 -8.29 26.04 8.48
CA TYR A 18 -7.34 26.12 7.37
C TYR A 18 -8.07 26.13 6.01
N HIS A 19 -9.11 25.31 5.86
CA HIS A 19 -9.97 25.33 4.67
C HIS A 19 -10.65 26.69 4.45
N SER A 20 -11.13 27.36 5.51
CA SER A 20 -11.78 28.68 5.41
C SER A 20 -10.81 29.79 4.97
N ARG A 21 -9.53 29.67 5.34
CA ARG A 21 -8.47 30.63 5.00
C ARG A 21 -8.02 30.53 3.53
N LEU A 22 -8.25 29.40 2.87
CA LEU A 22 -7.94 29.16 1.45
C LEU A 22 -9.02 29.78 0.54
N SER A 23 -9.03 31.11 0.44
CA SER A 23 -9.97 31.86 -0.42
C SER A 23 -9.39 32.28 -1.79
N THR A 24 -8.11 32.02 -2.01
CA THR A 24 -7.37 32.32 -3.23
C THR A 24 -7.72 31.35 -4.37
N PRO A 25 -7.88 31.84 -5.63
CA PRO A 25 -8.29 31.00 -6.76
C PRO A 25 -7.26 29.92 -7.13
N GLN A 26 -5.98 30.15 -6.82
CA GLN A 26 -4.90 29.16 -7.00
C GLN A 26 -5.03 27.96 -6.07
N ASP A 27 -5.64 28.14 -4.89
CA ASP A 27 -5.78 27.10 -3.89
C ASP A 27 -7.07 26.29 -4.02
N ARG A 28 -7.85 26.51 -5.09
CA ARG A 28 -9.14 25.84 -5.30
C ARG A 28 -9.02 24.31 -5.30
N ALA A 29 -7.95 23.76 -5.87
CA ALA A 29 -7.70 22.33 -5.89
C ALA A 29 -7.42 21.79 -4.47
N LEU A 30 -6.59 22.49 -3.70
CA LEU A 30 -6.26 22.14 -2.32
C LEU A 30 -7.50 22.23 -1.41
N ARG A 31 -8.28 23.30 -1.57
CA ARG A 31 -9.55 23.50 -0.86
C ARG A 31 -10.52 22.33 -1.10
N SER A 32 -10.71 21.95 -2.36
CA SER A 32 -11.56 20.80 -2.74
C SER A 32 -11.05 19.48 -2.17
N ALA A 33 -9.73 19.26 -2.18
CA ALA A 33 -9.12 18.08 -1.57
C ALA A 33 -9.36 18.02 -0.06
N ILE A 34 -9.20 19.14 0.66
CA ILE A 34 -9.45 19.22 2.10
C ILE A 34 -10.93 19.00 2.42
N GLU A 35 -11.85 19.60 1.66
CA GLU A 35 -13.29 19.39 1.84
C GLU A 35 -13.65 17.91 1.70
N ARG A 36 -13.06 17.21 0.71
CA ARG A 36 -13.24 15.78 0.52
C ARG A 36 -12.73 14.98 1.73
N VAL A 37 -11.57 15.32 2.28
CA VAL A 37 -11.03 14.67 3.49
C VAL A 37 -11.98 14.88 4.68
N ILE A 38 -12.47 16.10 4.91
CA ILE A 38 -13.44 16.42 5.96
C ILE A 38 -14.72 15.58 5.79
N ARG A 39 -15.25 15.51 4.56
CA ARG A 39 -16.47 14.75 4.26
C ARG A 39 -16.29 13.25 4.53
N ILE A 40 -15.19 12.67 4.08
CA ILE A 40 -14.87 11.25 4.32
C ILE A 40 -14.70 10.99 5.82
N PHE A 41 -14.00 11.87 6.53
CA PHE A 41 -13.79 11.73 7.97
C PHE A 41 -15.11 11.77 8.73
N LYS A 42 -15.97 12.77 8.46
CA LYS A 42 -17.31 12.87 9.05
C LYS A 42 -18.15 11.62 8.77
N SER A 43 -18.16 11.13 7.53
CA SER A 43 -18.89 9.89 7.20
C SER A 43 -18.41 8.70 8.02
N ARG A 44 -17.09 8.51 8.16
CA ARG A 44 -16.52 7.41 8.96
C ARG A 44 -16.85 7.55 10.44
N LEU A 45 -16.84 8.78 10.97
CA LEU A 45 -17.24 9.04 12.35
C LEU A 45 -18.72 8.71 12.57
N PHE A 46 -19.60 9.15 11.67
CA PHE A 46 -21.03 8.84 11.75
C PHE A 46 -21.30 7.34 11.67
N GLN A 47 -20.63 6.62 10.77
CA GLN A 47 -20.75 5.16 10.70
C GLN A 47 -20.34 4.50 12.01
N ALA A 48 -19.19 4.87 12.58
CA ALA A 48 -18.75 4.32 13.87
C ALA A 48 -19.73 4.63 15.01
N LEU A 49 -20.37 5.80 14.99
CA LEU A 49 -21.41 6.16 15.97
C LEU A 49 -22.69 5.34 15.77
N LEU A 50 -23.11 5.10 14.52
CA LEU A 50 -24.25 4.24 14.20
C LEU A 50 -24.00 2.80 14.63
N ASP A 51 -22.80 2.27 14.41
CA ASP A 51 -22.44 0.91 14.86
C ASP A 51 -22.56 0.77 16.39
N ILE A 52 -22.17 1.81 17.15
CA ILE A 52 -22.35 1.85 18.61
C ILE A 52 -23.83 1.93 18.99
N GLN A 53 -24.61 2.76 18.29
CA GLN A 53 -26.05 2.91 18.53
C GLN A 53 -26.79 1.60 18.25
N GLU A 54 -26.52 0.95 17.13
CA GLU A 54 -27.11 -0.34 16.75
C GLU A 54 -26.81 -1.40 17.83
N PHE A 55 -25.56 -1.49 18.29
CA PHE A 55 -25.21 -2.37 19.40
C PHE A 55 -25.98 -2.06 20.69
N TYR A 56 -26.12 -0.77 21.02
CA TYR A 56 -26.87 -0.35 22.21
C TYR A 56 -28.34 -0.77 22.12
N GLU A 57 -28.98 -0.59 20.96
CA GLU A 57 -30.37 -0.94 20.74
C GLU A 57 -30.61 -2.46 20.66
N LEU A 58 -29.78 -3.20 19.94
CA LEU A 58 -29.97 -4.63 19.70
C LEU A 58 -29.49 -5.53 20.85
N THR A 59 -28.49 -5.09 21.62
CA THR A 59 -27.92 -5.90 22.71
C THR A 59 -28.29 -5.33 24.07
N LEU A 60 -28.04 -4.04 24.32
CA LEU A 60 -28.16 -3.50 25.66
C LEU A 60 -29.61 -3.15 26.04
N LEU A 61 -30.40 -2.64 25.10
CA LEU A 61 -31.80 -2.27 25.32
C LEU A 61 -32.77 -3.46 25.25
N ASP A 62 -32.34 -4.60 24.69
CA ASP A 62 -33.17 -5.80 24.61
C ASP A 62 -33.41 -6.41 26.00
N GLU A 63 -34.65 -6.34 26.49
CA GLU A 63 -35.07 -6.88 27.80
C GLU A 63 -35.18 -8.41 27.81
N SER A 64 -35.22 -9.06 26.64
CA SER A 64 -35.28 -10.52 26.54
C SER A 64 -33.91 -11.18 26.80
N LYS A 65 -32.82 -10.42 26.68
CA LYS A 65 -31.45 -10.90 26.87
C LYS A 65 -31.03 -10.83 28.34
N THR A 66 -30.46 -11.93 28.83
CA THR A 66 -29.86 -11.96 30.17
C THR A 66 -28.58 -11.11 30.23
N VAL A 67 -28.20 -10.68 31.44
CA VAL A 67 -26.97 -9.90 31.65
C VAL A 67 -25.74 -10.66 31.14
N GLN A 68 -25.71 -11.99 31.29
CA GLN A 68 -24.63 -12.85 30.82
C GLN A 68 -24.53 -12.83 29.28
N GLN A 69 -25.67 -12.90 28.60
CA GLN A 69 -25.71 -12.82 27.13
C GLN A 69 -25.28 -11.45 26.63
N LYS A 70 -25.76 -10.36 27.25
CA LYS A 70 -25.31 -9.00 26.95
C LYS A 70 -23.80 -8.85 27.13
N THR A 71 -23.25 -9.42 28.20
CA THR A 71 -21.80 -9.40 28.47
C THR A 71 -21.02 -10.14 27.38
N ALA A 72 -21.47 -11.32 26.99
CA ALA A 72 -20.83 -12.11 25.93
C ALA A 72 -20.86 -11.36 24.58
N GLU A 73 -22.00 -10.81 24.18
CA GLU A 73 -22.14 -10.02 22.95
C GLU A 73 -21.26 -8.75 22.97
N THR A 74 -21.16 -8.09 24.13
CA THR A 74 -20.29 -6.91 24.32
C THR A 74 -18.81 -7.25 24.13
N LEU A 75 -18.36 -8.38 24.68
CA LEU A 75 -16.97 -8.83 24.51
C LEU A 75 -16.66 -9.21 23.06
N LEU A 76 -17.62 -9.84 22.37
CA LEU A 76 -17.48 -10.20 20.97
C LEU A 76 -17.35 -8.97 20.07
N ILE A 77 -18.21 -7.96 20.24
CA ILE A 77 -18.14 -6.75 19.41
C ILE A 77 -16.85 -5.96 19.67
N ALA A 78 -16.39 -5.89 20.92
CA ALA A 78 -15.11 -5.28 21.26
C ALA A 78 -13.94 -6.00 20.56
N SER A 79 -13.89 -7.34 20.67
CA SER A 79 -12.86 -8.16 20.02
C SER A 79 -12.87 -7.99 18.50
N LYS A 80 -14.07 -7.92 17.90
CA LYS A 80 -14.23 -7.69 16.46
C LYS A 80 -13.64 -6.34 16.03
N TRP A 81 -13.94 -5.26 16.75
CA TRP A 81 -13.42 -3.93 16.43
C TRP A 81 -11.89 -3.85 16.56
N GLU A 82 -11.31 -4.56 17.53
CA GLU A 82 -9.84 -4.66 17.67
C GLU A 82 -9.21 -5.38 16.47
N GLN A 83 -9.81 -6.48 16.03
CA GLN A 83 -9.34 -7.24 14.86
C GLN A 83 -9.47 -6.45 13.56
N ASP A 84 -10.62 -5.79 13.34
CA ASP A 84 -10.85 -4.98 12.14
C ASP A 84 -9.81 -3.86 12.00
N ASN A 85 -9.39 -3.26 13.12
CA ASN A 85 -8.32 -2.27 13.12
C ASN A 85 -6.95 -2.88 12.78
N ALA A 86 -6.64 -4.07 13.29
CA ALA A 86 -5.40 -4.77 12.98
C ALA A 86 -5.32 -5.20 11.50
N ILE A 87 -6.43 -5.68 10.93
CA ILE A 87 -6.51 -6.08 9.52
C ILE A 87 -6.26 -4.86 8.62
N LYS A 88 -6.94 -3.73 8.90
CA LYS A 88 -6.74 -2.48 8.15
C LYS A 88 -5.29 -1.98 8.22
N ALA A 89 -4.64 -2.11 9.38
CA ALA A 89 -3.24 -1.73 9.53
C ALA A 89 -2.30 -2.64 8.71
N ASN A 90 -2.54 -3.95 8.73
CA ASN A 90 -1.74 -4.91 7.97
C ASN A 90 -1.93 -4.74 6.45
N GLU A 91 -3.15 -4.47 5.99
CA GLU A 91 -3.43 -4.18 4.58
C GLU A 91 -2.72 -2.91 4.12
N ALA A 92 -2.76 -1.84 4.91
CA ALA A 92 -2.04 -0.60 4.61
C ALA A 92 -0.52 -0.81 4.53
N ASN A 93 0.06 -1.68 5.36
CA ASN A 93 1.47 -2.03 5.29
C ASN A 93 1.81 -2.83 4.02
N ARG A 94 0.95 -3.77 3.61
CA ARG A 94 1.13 -4.54 2.36
C ARG A 94 1.06 -3.66 1.12
N ILE A 95 0.10 -2.73 1.06
CA ILE A 95 -0.05 -1.79 -0.07
C ILE A 95 1.21 -0.92 -0.22
N LYS A 96 1.72 -0.38 0.90
CA LYS A 96 2.97 0.39 0.90
C LYS A 96 4.17 -0.41 0.41
N GLN A 97 4.24 -1.70 0.76
CA GLN A 97 5.30 -2.60 0.29
C GLN A 97 5.23 -2.81 -1.22
N GLN A 98 4.01 -3.04 -1.75
CA GLN A 98 3.80 -3.19 -3.19
C GLN A 98 4.12 -1.91 -3.98
N GLU A 99 3.74 -0.72 -3.47
CA GLU A 99 4.08 0.55 -4.11
C GLU A 99 5.61 0.81 -4.13
N GLN A 100 6.34 0.42 -3.07
CA GLN A 100 7.81 0.52 -3.04
C GLN A 100 8.47 -0.42 -4.06
N GLU A 101 8.00 -1.67 -4.16
CA GLU A 101 8.49 -2.62 -5.16
C GLU A 101 8.22 -2.14 -6.59
N GLN A 102 7.04 -1.56 -6.84
CA GLN A 102 6.68 -0.99 -8.14
C GLN A 102 7.54 0.23 -8.49
N GLN A 103 7.82 1.12 -7.53
CA GLN A 103 8.71 2.27 -7.76
C GLN A 103 10.16 1.85 -8.01
N GLN A 104 10.65 0.80 -7.33
CA GLN A 104 11.98 0.25 -7.61
C GLN A 104 12.04 -0.36 -9.02
N GLN A 105 11.01 -1.07 -9.47
CA GLN A 105 10.96 -1.61 -10.84
C GLN A 105 10.91 -0.51 -11.90
N LEU A 106 10.18 0.58 -11.66
CA LEU A 106 10.12 1.73 -12.56
C LEU A 106 11.47 2.46 -12.67
N GLN A 107 12.27 2.52 -11.58
CA GLN A 107 13.64 3.07 -11.63
C GLN A 107 14.62 2.16 -12.40
N HIS A 108 14.52 0.84 -12.28
CA HIS A 108 15.40 -0.09 -13.01
C HIS A 108 15.15 -0.10 -14.52
N GLN A 109 13.98 0.35 -14.99
CA GLN A 109 13.66 0.44 -16.42
C GLN A 109 14.24 1.70 -17.11
N GLN A 110 14.80 2.65 -16.35
CA GLN A 110 15.45 3.86 -16.89
C GLN A 110 16.99 3.83 -16.85
N ALA A 111 17.62 2.77 -16.33
CA ALA A 111 19.06 2.63 -16.43
C ALA A 111 19.45 2.30 -17.89
N PRO A 112 20.38 3.04 -18.53
CA PRO A 112 20.84 2.69 -19.86
C PRO A 112 21.44 1.28 -19.83
N PRO A 113 21.18 0.42 -20.83
CA PRO A 113 21.83 -0.88 -20.91
C PRO A 113 23.32 -0.62 -20.99
N GLN A 114 24.06 -0.99 -19.93
CA GLN A 114 25.50 -1.01 -19.97
C GLN A 114 25.89 -1.93 -21.12
N LEU A 115 26.61 -1.36 -22.08
CA LEU A 115 27.12 -2.00 -23.28
C LEU A 115 27.60 -3.42 -23.00
N LEU A 116 26.88 -4.41 -23.53
CA LEU A 116 27.42 -5.75 -23.79
C LEU A 116 28.38 -5.73 -25.00
N LEU A 117 29.23 -4.71 -25.10
CA LEU A 117 30.11 -4.51 -26.24
C LEU A 117 31.53 -4.26 -25.76
N GLN A 118 32.18 -5.33 -25.32
CA GLN A 118 33.55 -5.58 -25.72
C GLN A 118 33.91 -7.07 -25.53
N GLN A 119 33.52 -7.89 -26.49
CA GLN A 119 34.22 -9.15 -26.75
C GLN A 119 34.48 -9.25 -28.26
N ASP A 120 35.21 -8.27 -28.79
CA ASP A 120 35.81 -8.38 -30.13
C ASP A 120 37.01 -7.44 -30.22
N VAL A 121 38.10 -7.80 -29.54
CA VAL A 121 39.44 -7.35 -29.87
C VAL A 121 40.36 -8.54 -29.68
N ASP A 122 40.38 -9.42 -30.68
CA ASP A 122 41.61 -9.97 -31.29
C ASP A 122 41.24 -11.10 -32.26
N ARG A 123 40.74 -10.72 -33.44
CA ARG A 123 40.78 -11.60 -34.62
C ARG A 123 41.80 -11.06 -35.60
N GLN A 124 43.08 -11.29 -35.31
CA GLN A 124 44.12 -11.29 -36.35
C GLN A 124 43.95 -12.57 -37.20
N PRO A 125 43.72 -12.49 -38.53
CA PRO A 125 43.70 -13.66 -39.38
C PRO A 125 45.14 -14.09 -39.72
N ILE A 126 45.59 -15.20 -39.14
CA ILE A 126 46.81 -15.89 -39.58
C ILE A 126 46.51 -16.54 -40.94
N MET A 127 47.29 -16.15 -41.94
CA MET A 127 47.29 -16.68 -43.29
C MET A 127 47.88 -18.09 -43.30
N GLU A 128 47.05 -19.13 -43.25
CA GLU A 128 47.49 -20.52 -43.47
C GLU A 128 47.35 -20.93 -44.94
N LEU A 129 48.50 -21.18 -45.57
CA LEU A 129 48.62 -21.79 -46.89
C LEU A 129 48.16 -23.27 -46.87
N PRO A 130 47.61 -23.79 -47.97
CA PRO A 130 47.17 -25.18 -48.04
C PRO A 130 48.38 -26.13 -48.13
N SER A 131 48.49 -27.06 -47.18
CA SER A 131 49.44 -28.17 -47.26
C SER A 131 48.83 -29.39 -47.98
N PRO A 132 49.64 -30.11 -48.81
CA PRO A 132 49.16 -31.13 -49.73
C PRO A 132 48.80 -32.49 -49.10
N ARG A 133 47.80 -33.15 -49.71
CA ARG A 133 47.35 -34.54 -49.47
C ARG A 133 48.51 -35.54 -49.57
N LEU A 134 48.56 -36.49 -48.64
CA LEU A 134 49.08 -37.84 -48.90
C LEU A 134 48.16 -38.90 -48.29
N THR A 135 47.78 -39.83 -49.16
CA THR A 135 46.91 -40.98 -48.95
C THR A 135 47.58 -42.03 -48.07
N THR A 136 46.81 -42.65 -47.17
CA THR A 136 47.19 -43.90 -46.52
C THR A 136 47.21 -45.04 -47.56
N THR A 137 48.38 -45.54 -47.91
CA THR A 137 48.53 -46.86 -48.55
C THR A 137 48.62 -47.92 -47.46
N LYS A 138 47.71 -48.89 -47.55
CA LYS A 138 47.59 -50.09 -46.70
C LYS A 138 48.68 -51.10 -47.06
N VAL A 139 49.36 -51.70 -46.07
CA VAL A 139 50.00 -53.03 -46.22
C VAL A 139 49.78 -53.83 -44.94
N SER A 140 48.96 -54.87 -45.07
CA SER A 140 49.01 -56.09 -44.25
C SER A 140 49.84 -57.14 -44.99
N ARG A 141 50.46 -58.03 -44.23
CA ARG A 141 51.16 -59.25 -44.69
C ARG A 141 50.39 -60.06 -45.72
#